data_AF-A0A843T5K8-F1
#
_entry.id   AF-A0A843T5K8-F1
#
_cell.length_a   1.000
_cell.length_b   1.000
_cell.length_c   1.000
_cell.angle_alpha   90.00
_cell.angle_beta   90.00
_cell.angle_gamma   90.00
#
_symmetry.space_group_name_H-M   'P 1'
#
loop_
_entity.id
_entity.type
_entity.pdbx_description
1 polymer ?
#
loop_
_entity_poly.entity_id
_entity_poly.type
_entity_poly.pdbx_seq_one_letter_code
_entity_poly.pdbx_strand_id
1 'polypeptide(L)'
;MDTLLDEYTDAQVAHILNERGASTGAGATFDPDSIRWVRFSARLKSLKERLLEAGMLTGKQVCAQLGMSRNTLRRWRAEGRIQARICNDNGECLYWLPEPATPPTTPTTPMNVPLVTSAAGGAV
;
A
#
# COMPACT_ATOMS: atom_id res chain seq x y z
N MET A 1 -10.18 -7.56 -18.16
CA MET A 1 -10.63 -7.93 -16.79
C MET A 1 -9.49 -7.79 -15.80
N ASP A 2 -8.32 -8.40 -16.04
CA ASP A 2 -7.19 -8.30 -15.09
C ASP A 2 -6.75 -6.86 -14.80
N THR A 3 -6.55 -6.04 -15.85
CA THR A 3 -6.17 -4.63 -15.71
C THR A 3 -7.23 -3.75 -15.03
N LEU A 4 -8.50 -4.14 -15.06
CA LEU A 4 -9.55 -3.42 -14.34
C LEU A 4 -9.50 -3.76 -12.83
N LEU A 5 -9.10 -4.97 -12.48
CA LEU A 5 -8.96 -5.42 -11.08
C LEU A 5 -7.73 -4.81 -10.39
N ASP A 6 -6.78 -4.24 -11.14
CA ASP A 6 -5.67 -3.45 -10.59
C ASP A 6 -6.11 -2.11 -10.02
N GLU A 7 -7.17 -1.53 -10.56
CA GLU A 7 -7.50 -0.13 -10.34
C GLU A 7 -8.88 0.07 -9.69
N TYR A 8 -9.81 -0.84 -9.97
CA TYR A 8 -11.22 -0.76 -9.57
C TYR A 8 -11.62 -1.92 -8.65
N THR A 9 -12.58 -1.65 -7.75
CA THR A 9 -13.15 -2.66 -6.86
C THR A 9 -14.00 -3.68 -7.62
N ASP A 10 -14.28 -4.83 -7.00
CA ASP A 10 -15.10 -5.88 -7.61
C ASP A 10 -16.47 -5.32 -8.11
N ALA A 11 -17.12 -4.46 -7.33
CA ALA A 11 -18.39 -3.85 -7.74
C ALA A 11 -18.22 -2.79 -8.84
N GLN A 12 -17.13 -2.00 -8.82
CA GLN A 12 -16.85 -1.05 -9.91
C GLN A 12 -16.54 -1.78 -11.22
N VAL A 13 -15.79 -2.89 -11.17
CA VAL A 13 -15.54 -3.74 -12.34
C VAL A 13 -16.85 -4.32 -12.86
N ALA A 14 -17.74 -4.79 -11.97
CA ALA A 14 -19.07 -5.24 -12.35
C ALA A 14 -19.86 -4.12 -13.06
N HIS A 15 -19.85 -2.92 -12.49
CA HIS A 15 -20.53 -1.76 -13.07
C HIS A 15 -19.99 -1.40 -14.46
N ILE A 16 -18.66 -1.27 -14.59
CA ILE A 16 -18.00 -0.96 -15.87
C ILE A 16 -18.29 -2.03 -16.93
N LEU A 17 -18.32 -3.30 -16.55
CA LEU A 17 -18.66 -4.38 -17.47
C LEU A 17 -20.12 -4.31 -17.92
N ASN A 18 -21.04 -4.02 -17.00
CA ASN A 18 -22.46 -3.81 -17.32
C ASN A 18 -22.66 -2.59 -18.22
N GLU A 19 -21.97 -1.47 -17.96
CA GLU A 19 -22.02 -0.26 -18.80
C GLU A 19 -21.48 -0.51 -20.21
N ARG A 20 -20.46 -1.36 -20.34
CA ARG A 20 -19.91 -1.76 -21.65
C ARG A 20 -20.80 -2.75 -22.40
N GLY A 21 -21.95 -3.12 -21.85
CA GLY A 21 -22.87 -4.10 -22.43
C GLY A 21 -22.34 -5.53 -22.39
N ALA A 22 -21.33 -5.81 -21.56
CA ALA A 22 -20.84 -7.17 -21.36
C ALA A 22 -21.79 -7.92 -20.40
N SER A 23 -22.34 -9.02 -20.87
CA SER A 23 -23.13 -9.95 -20.05
C SER A 23 -22.30 -11.18 -19.70
N THR A 24 -22.64 -11.84 -18.60
CA THR A 24 -22.14 -13.18 -18.31
C THR A 24 -22.53 -14.15 -19.43
N GLY A 25 -21.85 -15.29 -19.55
CA GLY A 25 -22.17 -16.32 -20.57
C GLY A 25 -23.60 -16.87 -20.50
N ALA A 26 -24.32 -16.59 -19.41
CA ALA A 26 -25.74 -16.91 -19.22
C ALA A 26 -26.70 -15.75 -19.54
N GLY A 27 -26.18 -14.61 -20.04
CA GLY A 27 -26.98 -13.41 -20.35
C GLY A 27 -27.34 -12.55 -19.15
N ALA A 28 -26.84 -12.86 -17.95
CA ALA A 28 -27.08 -12.07 -16.74
C ALA A 28 -26.08 -10.91 -16.59
N THR A 29 -26.48 -9.86 -15.88
CA THR A 29 -25.60 -8.76 -15.44
C THR A 29 -24.49 -9.27 -14.54
N PHE A 30 -23.35 -8.60 -14.55
CA PHE A 30 -22.28 -8.85 -13.60
C PHE A 30 -22.67 -8.29 -12.23
N ASP A 31 -22.67 -9.16 -11.23
CA ASP A 31 -22.76 -8.80 -9.82
C ASP A 31 -21.36 -8.87 -9.17
N PRO A 32 -21.15 -8.18 -8.02
CA PRO A 32 -19.89 -8.23 -7.29
C PRO A 32 -19.47 -9.67 -6.92
N ASP A 33 -20.44 -10.52 -6.62
CA ASP A 33 -20.20 -11.94 -6.32
C ASP A 33 -19.79 -12.74 -7.57
N SER A 34 -20.34 -12.42 -8.75
CA SER A 34 -19.90 -13.00 -10.01
C SER A 34 -18.45 -12.62 -10.32
N ILE A 35 -18.07 -11.35 -10.11
CA ILE A 35 -16.68 -10.90 -10.27
C ILE A 35 -15.75 -11.62 -9.29
N ARG A 36 -16.16 -11.78 -8.03
CA ARG A 36 -15.40 -12.53 -7.04
C ARG A 36 -15.20 -13.99 -7.45
N TRP A 37 -16.22 -14.63 -7.99
CA TRP A 37 -16.14 -16.00 -8.48
C TRP A 37 -15.23 -16.12 -9.71
N VAL A 38 -15.35 -15.21 -10.68
CA VAL A 38 -14.48 -15.13 -11.86
C VAL A 38 -13.02 -14.92 -11.44
N ARG A 39 -12.79 -14.05 -10.44
CA ARG A 39 -11.45 -13.83 -9.87
C ARG A 39 -10.88 -15.11 -9.26
N PHE A 40 -11.69 -15.85 -8.50
CA PHE A 40 -11.26 -17.10 -7.88
C PHE A 40 -10.99 -18.20 -8.91
N SER A 41 -11.86 -18.36 -9.91
CA SER A 41 -11.69 -19.36 -10.96
C SER A 41 -10.50 -19.07 -11.88
N ALA A 42 -10.26 -17.78 -12.17
CA ALA A 42 -9.10 -17.33 -12.93
C ALA A 42 -7.82 -17.17 -12.08
N ARG A 43 -7.87 -17.46 -10.76
CA ARG A 43 -6.76 -17.32 -9.80
C ARG A 43 -6.11 -15.92 -9.82
N LEU A 44 -6.91 -14.89 -10.03
CA LEU A 44 -6.44 -13.52 -10.07
C LEU A 44 -6.35 -12.93 -8.65
N LYS A 45 -5.26 -12.22 -8.37
CA LYS A 45 -5.07 -11.52 -7.09
C LYS A 45 -6.11 -10.42 -6.94
N SER A 46 -6.63 -10.25 -5.73
CA SER A 46 -7.50 -9.12 -5.38
C SER A 46 -6.75 -7.80 -5.40
N LEU A 47 -7.50 -6.70 -5.61
CA LEU A 47 -7.00 -5.34 -5.42
C LEU A 47 -6.30 -5.18 -4.06
N LYS A 48 -6.85 -5.79 -2.99
CA LYS A 48 -6.27 -5.80 -1.65
C LYS A 48 -4.89 -6.44 -1.61
N GLU A 49 -4.71 -7.60 -2.22
CA GLU A 49 -3.41 -8.30 -2.27
C GLU A 49 -2.39 -7.53 -3.09
N ARG A 50 -2.80 -6.98 -4.25
CA ARG A 50 -1.90 -6.17 -5.09
C ARG A 50 -1.46 -4.89 -4.38
N LEU A 51 -2.37 -4.23 -3.66
CA LEU A 51 -2.05 -3.04 -2.86
C LEU A 51 -1.14 -3.38 -1.67
N LEU A 52 -1.33 -4.55 -1.04
CA LEU A 52 -0.42 -5.05 -0.01
C LEU A 52 0.99 -5.32 -0.57
N GLU A 53 1.09 -5.93 -1.76
CA GLU A 53 2.38 -6.13 -2.46
C GLU A 53 3.01 -4.80 -2.88
N ALA A 54 2.22 -3.78 -3.20
CA ALA A 54 2.68 -2.43 -3.48
C ALA A 54 3.17 -1.67 -2.22
N GLY A 55 3.09 -2.27 -1.03
CA GLY A 55 3.56 -1.66 0.22
C GLY A 55 2.49 -0.89 1.01
N MET A 56 1.22 -0.95 0.61
CA MET A 56 0.14 -0.44 1.46
C MET A 56 -0.16 -1.39 2.61
N LEU A 57 -0.55 -0.84 3.75
CA LEU A 57 -0.85 -1.60 4.96
C LEU A 57 -2.31 -1.47 5.36
N THR A 58 -2.87 -2.53 5.94
CA THR A 58 -4.19 -2.44 6.55
C THR A 58 -4.18 -1.49 7.74
N GLY A 59 -5.33 -0.87 8.04
CA GLY A 59 -5.43 -0.01 9.21
C GLY A 59 -5.01 -0.69 10.51
N LYS A 60 -5.23 -2.01 10.63
CA LYS A 60 -4.75 -2.82 11.77
C LYS A 60 -3.22 -2.91 11.81
N GLN A 61 -2.57 -3.13 10.67
CA GLN A 61 -1.11 -3.16 10.58
C GLN A 61 -0.49 -1.78 10.84
N VAL A 62 -1.08 -0.69 10.31
CA VAL A 62 -0.63 0.67 10.61
C VAL A 62 -0.76 0.99 12.09
N CYS A 63 -1.89 0.62 12.70
CA CYS A 63 -2.08 0.76 14.15
C CYS A 63 -1.03 -0.03 14.95
N ALA A 64 -0.72 -1.26 14.52
CA ALA A 64 0.29 -2.09 15.18
C ALA A 64 1.72 -1.53 15.02
N GLN A 65 2.07 -1.07 13.81
CA GLN A 65 3.39 -0.48 13.50
C GLN A 65 3.62 0.83 14.25
N LEU A 66 2.63 1.72 14.27
CA LEU A 66 2.74 3.04 14.91
C LEU A 66 2.36 3.03 16.40
N GLY A 67 1.88 1.89 16.93
CA GLY A 67 1.34 1.81 18.28
C GLY A 67 0.10 2.69 18.51
N MET A 68 -0.69 2.94 17.45
CA MET A 68 -1.83 3.86 17.48
C MET A 68 -3.17 3.13 17.57
N SER A 69 -4.18 3.82 18.10
CA SER A 69 -5.56 3.32 18.12
C SER A 69 -6.28 3.56 16.78
N ARG A 70 -7.31 2.76 16.47
CA ARG A 70 -8.17 3.01 15.29
C ARG A 70 -8.81 4.39 15.29
N ASN A 71 -9.09 4.97 16.46
CA ASN A 71 -9.61 6.33 16.57
C ASN A 71 -8.60 7.36 16.07
N THR A 72 -7.32 7.19 16.45
CA THR A 72 -6.22 8.03 15.97
C THR A 72 -6.06 7.92 14.46
N LEU A 73 -6.11 6.70 13.91
CA LEU A 73 -6.05 6.48 12.47
C LEU A 73 -7.21 7.16 11.72
N ARG A 74 -8.43 7.06 12.25
CA ARG A 74 -9.62 7.71 11.67
C ARG A 74 -9.50 9.23 11.69
N ARG A 75 -8.93 9.80 12.76
CA ARG A 75 -8.62 11.23 12.85
C ARG A 75 -7.57 11.65 11.82
N TRP A 76 -6.48 10.90 11.69
CA TRP A 76 -5.43 11.19 10.70
C TRP A 76 -5.96 11.15 9.27
N ARG A 77 -6.88 10.21 8.97
CA ARG A 77 -7.58 10.16 7.68
C ARG A 77 -8.44 11.40 7.45
N ALA A 78 -9.19 11.85 8.46
CA ALA A 78 -10.01 13.07 8.37
C ALA A 78 -9.17 14.34 8.23
N GLU A 79 -7.98 14.36 8.85
CA GLU A 79 -7.01 15.46 8.76
C GLU A 79 -6.16 15.41 7.48
N GLY A 80 -6.30 14.38 6.63
CA GLY A 80 -5.50 14.23 5.40
C GLY A 80 -4.02 13.92 5.65
N ARG A 81 -3.64 13.53 6.87
CA ARG A 81 -2.24 13.24 7.27
C ARG A 81 -1.72 11.89 6.79
N ILE A 82 -2.62 11.02 6.35
CA ILE A 82 -2.29 9.68 5.84
C ILE A 82 -3.04 9.45 4.54
N GLN A 83 -2.34 8.97 3.51
CA GLN A 83 -2.99 8.52 2.29
C GLN A 83 -3.70 7.19 2.54
N ALA A 84 -5.01 7.19 2.31
CA ALA A 84 -5.85 6.00 2.39
C ALA A 84 -6.45 5.71 1.01
N ARG A 85 -6.40 4.45 0.57
CA ARG A 85 -7.04 3.98 -0.65
C ARG A 85 -8.05 2.90 -0.31
N ILE A 86 -9.27 3.04 -0.81
CA ILE A 86 -10.31 2.02 -0.65
C ILE A 86 -9.90 0.79 -1.48
N CYS A 87 -9.90 -0.38 -0.85
CA CYS A 87 -9.51 -1.64 -1.51
C CYS A 87 -10.69 -2.58 -1.76
N ASN A 88 -11.87 -2.30 -1.20
CA ASN A 88 -13.10 -3.06 -1.46
C ASN A 88 -14.37 -2.24 -1.24
N ASP A 89 -15.48 -2.78 -1.71
CA ASP A 89 -16.81 -2.19 -1.59
C ASP A 89 -17.38 -2.22 -0.15
N ASN A 90 -16.75 -2.99 0.75
CA ASN A 90 -17.05 -2.97 2.18
C ASN A 90 -16.50 -1.71 2.88
N GLY A 91 -15.83 -0.83 2.14
CA GLY A 91 -15.21 0.38 2.69
C GLY A 91 -13.91 0.12 3.45
N GLU A 92 -13.30 -1.05 3.32
CA GLU A 92 -11.95 -1.28 3.85
C GLU A 92 -10.96 -0.40 3.09
N CYS A 93 -10.23 0.40 3.86
CA CYS A 93 -9.15 1.24 3.35
C CYS A 93 -7.81 0.62 3.72
N LEU A 94 -6.90 0.57 2.74
CA LEU A 94 -5.48 0.39 2.94
C LEU A 94 -4.83 1.77 3.04
N TYR A 95 -3.72 1.85 3.77
CA TYR A 95 -3.04 3.08 4.10
C TYR A 95 -1.59 2.98 3.67
N TRP A 96 -1.06 4.07 3.11
CA TRP A 96 0.39 4.19 2.97
C TRP A 96 0.99 4.34 4.36
N LEU A 97 2.07 3.61 4.67
CA LEU A 97 2.79 3.87 5.91
C LEU A 97 3.33 5.30 5.80
N PRO A 98 2.97 6.22 6.70
CA PRO A 98 3.65 7.49 6.75
C PRO A 98 5.11 7.15 7.01
N GLU A 99 6.01 7.52 6.08
CA GLU A 99 7.44 7.43 6.39
C GLU A 99 7.62 8.05 7.77
N PRO A 100 8.27 7.36 8.73
CA PRO A 100 8.62 8.02 9.96
C PRO A 100 9.41 9.23 9.51
N ALA A 101 8.87 10.43 9.74
CA ALA A 101 9.52 11.67 9.35
C ALA A 101 10.96 11.52 9.81
N THR A 102 11.86 11.28 8.86
CA THR A 102 13.25 11.10 9.18
C THR A 102 13.60 12.43 9.83
N PRO A 103 14.06 12.47 11.10
CA PRO A 103 14.65 13.70 11.58
C PRO A 103 15.71 14.03 10.53
N PRO A 104 15.75 15.26 9.99
CA PRO A 104 16.67 15.60 8.92
C PRO A 104 18.04 15.15 9.38
N THR A 105 18.54 14.07 8.78
CA THR A 105 19.85 13.53 9.07
C THR A 105 20.77 14.62 8.54
N THR A 106 21.22 15.46 9.47
CA THR A 106 22.39 16.30 9.27
C THR A 106 23.41 15.44 8.54
N PRO A 107 24.01 15.92 7.43
CA PRO A 107 25.12 15.23 6.81
C PRO A 107 26.26 15.25 7.82
N THR A 108 26.32 14.22 8.67
CA THR A 108 27.43 14.01 9.59
C THR A 108 28.55 13.48 8.72
N THR A 109 29.32 14.44 8.21
CA THR A 109 30.73 14.38 7.87
C THR A 109 31.38 13.12 8.44
N PRO A 110 32.03 12.26 7.64
CA PRO A 110 32.82 11.18 8.19
C PRO A 110 33.92 11.80 9.06
N MET A 111 33.76 11.70 10.38
CA MET A 111 34.79 12.10 11.33
C MET A 111 35.99 11.20 11.11
N ASN A 112 37.01 11.84 10.54
CA ASN A 112 38.42 11.55 10.65
C ASN A 112 38.77 10.79 11.94
N VAL A 113 39.04 9.50 11.81
CA VAL A 113 39.69 8.71 12.86
C VAL A 113 41.16 9.12 12.91
N PRO A 114 41.71 9.53 14.06
CA PRO A 114 43.12 9.89 14.15
C PRO A 114 43.95 8.61 14.16
N LEU A 115 44.73 8.37 13.09
CA LEU A 115 45.78 7.34 13.12
C LEU A 115 47.00 7.93 13.83
N VAL A 116 47.12 7.59 15.11
CA VAL A 116 48.30 7.86 15.94
C VAL A 116 49.38 6.80 15.72
N THR A 117 50.62 7.22 15.94
CA THR A 117 51.88 6.47 16.18
C THR A 117 52.80 6.36 14.95
N SER A 118 53.84 7.20 14.85
CA SER A 118 55.13 7.19 15.58
C SER A 118 56.12 6.18 14.99
N ALA A 119 57.24 6.72 14.49
CA ALA A 119 58.63 6.36 14.81
C ALA A 119 59.58 6.25 13.58
N ALA A 120 60.69 6.99 13.70
CA ALA A 120 62.03 6.77 13.13
C ALA A 120 62.20 6.83 11.60
N GLY A 121 63.22 7.51 11.04
CA GLY A 121 64.35 8.23 11.61
C GLY A 121 65.38 8.59 10.52
N GLY A 122 66.37 9.41 10.88
CA GLY A 122 67.67 9.61 10.20
C GLY A 122 67.66 10.58 9.01
N ALA A 123 68.37 11.72 9.06
CA ALA A 123 69.83 11.86 8.90
C ALA A 123 70.23 11.56 7.43
N VAL A 124 70.84 12.47 6.66
CA VAL A 124 71.99 13.35 6.92
C VAL A 124 72.01 14.54 5.95
#